data_AF-A0A059WVF8-F1
#
_entry.id   AF-A0A059WVF8-F1
#
_cell.length_a   1.000
_cell.length_b   1.000
_cell.length_c   1.000
_cell.angle_alpha   90.00
_cell.angle_beta   90.00
_cell.angle_gamma   90.00
#
_symmetry.space_group_name_H-M   'P 1'
#
loop_
_entity.id
_entity.type
_entity.pdbx_description
1 polymer ?
#
loop_
_entity_poly.entity_id
_entity_poly.type
_entity_poly.pdbx_seq_one_letter_code
_entity_poly.pdbx_strand_id
1 'polypeptide(L)'
;MKNELGGLSTDHFVALILDNEVTVGEFVMDPPLPWIRLIQHEGKFQLGAGYPTTLTAQQARFEMRNWDQVSLPAIVRALGALDVSVDYVIFGNNAGQGFPLAKSLRSDLIGERAAVIYANSLPEIDAYKRLGYRAFFPRSEAAARLIGLAESARQPLALYFINTIQHNELNYHDP
;
A
#
# COMPACT_ATOMS: atom_id res chain seq x y z
N MET A 1 14.99 2.35 -18.19
CA MET A 1 14.38 2.49 -16.86
C MET A 1 13.79 1.14 -16.45
N LYS A 2 14.65 0.21 -16.01
CA LYS A 2 14.24 -1.06 -15.40
C LYS A 2 14.65 -0.98 -13.92
N ASN A 3 13.71 -1.32 -13.04
CA ASN A 3 13.89 -1.80 -11.66
C ASN A 3 14.41 -0.82 -10.60
N GLU A 4 13.52 0.02 -10.06
CA GLU A 4 13.59 0.42 -8.64
C GLU A 4 12.50 -0.26 -7.78
N LEU A 5 11.46 -0.84 -8.40
CA LEU A 5 10.52 -1.79 -7.78
C LEU A 5 10.89 -3.27 -8.02
N GLY A 6 11.81 -3.53 -8.97
CA GLY A 6 12.04 -4.85 -9.55
C GLY A 6 13.11 -5.72 -8.87
N GLY A 7 13.46 -5.44 -7.62
CA GLY A 7 14.38 -6.30 -6.84
C GLY A 7 13.80 -7.66 -6.45
N LEU A 8 12.47 -7.84 -6.55
CA LEU A 8 11.75 -9.10 -6.23
C LEU A 8 10.82 -9.59 -7.37
N SER A 9 10.86 -8.98 -8.56
CA SER A 9 9.75 -9.07 -9.53
C SER A 9 10.04 -9.96 -10.74
N THR A 10 9.87 -11.27 -10.57
CA THR A 10 9.13 -12.16 -11.50
C THR A 10 8.35 -13.24 -10.75
N ASP A 11 8.76 -13.57 -9.52
CA ASP A 11 8.28 -14.78 -8.84
C ASP A 11 7.22 -14.50 -7.77
N HIS A 12 6.86 -13.24 -7.51
CA HIS A 12 5.87 -12.85 -6.51
C HIS A 12 4.69 -12.10 -7.12
N PHE A 13 3.53 -12.24 -6.50
CA PHE A 13 2.40 -11.34 -6.67
C PHE A 13 2.64 -10.10 -5.81
N VAL A 14 2.77 -8.94 -6.44
CA VAL A 14 3.13 -7.68 -5.77
C VAL A 14 1.87 -6.87 -5.46
N ALA A 15 1.59 -6.69 -4.17
CA ALA A 15 0.55 -5.79 -3.68
C ALA A 15 1.15 -4.48 -3.19
N LEU A 16 0.87 -3.38 -3.89
CA LEU A 16 1.26 -2.02 -3.47
C LEU A 16 0.19 -1.41 -2.57
N ILE A 17 0.53 -1.15 -1.32
CA ILE A 17 -0.31 -0.57 -0.29
C ILE A 17 0.08 0.90 -0.10
N LEU A 18 -0.90 1.78 -0.26
CA LEU A 18 -0.82 3.20 0.09
C LEU A 18 -1.68 3.41 1.33
N ASP A 19 -1.07 3.44 2.51
CA ASP A 19 -1.78 3.61 3.78
C ASP A 19 -0.92 4.38 4.79
N ASN A 20 -1.34 4.43 6.04
CA ASN A 20 -0.62 5.04 7.15
C ASN A 20 0.18 3.99 7.92
N GLU A 21 1.40 4.32 8.32
CA GLU A 21 2.29 3.40 9.04
C GLU A 21 1.69 2.88 10.36
N VAL A 22 0.81 3.66 11.01
CA VAL A 22 0.12 3.23 12.25
C VAL A 22 -0.86 2.08 12.03
N THR A 23 -1.21 1.80 10.78
CA THR A 23 -2.19 0.77 10.40
C THR A 23 -1.53 -0.54 9.98
N VAL A 24 -0.20 -0.59 9.91
CA VAL A 24 0.56 -1.73 9.39
C VAL A 24 0.29 -3.02 10.18
N GLY A 25 -0.07 -2.91 11.46
CA GLY A 25 -0.44 -4.05 12.30
C GLY A 25 -1.60 -4.89 11.75
N GLU A 26 -2.50 -4.31 10.97
CA GLU A 26 -3.64 -4.99 10.36
C GLU A 26 -3.26 -5.96 9.23
N PHE A 27 -2.02 -5.89 8.75
CA PHE A 27 -1.51 -6.76 7.68
C PHE A 27 -0.65 -7.91 8.22
N VAL A 28 -0.43 -7.99 9.54
CA VAL A 28 0.33 -9.07 10.17
C VAL A 28 -0.43 -10.39 10.06
N MET A 29 0.23 -11.42 9.53
CA MET A 29 -0.32 -12.76 9.34
C MET A 29 0.58 -13.83 9.98
N ASP A 30 0.03 -15.03 10.12
CA ASP A 30 0.78 -16.24 10.48
C ASP A 30 0.58 -17.31 9.37
N PRO A 31 1.61 -17.65 8.58
CA PRO A 31 3.00 -17.16 8.67
C PRO A 31 3.16 -15.69 8.23
N PRO A 32 4.20 -14.97 8.71
CA PRO A 32 4.48 -13.59 8.32
C PRO A 32 4.72 -13.42 6.82
N LEU A 33 4.17 -12.35 6.24
CA LEU A 33 4.30 -12.04 4.82
C LEU A 33 5.59 -11.27 4.51
N PRO A 34 6.19 -11.43 3.31
CA PRO A 34 7.25 -10.55 2.83
C PRO A 34 6.80 -9.09 2.81
N TRP A 35 7.66 -8.20 3.32
CA TRP A 35 7.35 -6.79 3.55
C TRP A 35 8.46 -5.88 3.06
N ILE A 36 8.06 -4.87 2.31
CA ILE A 36 8.93 -3.90 1.67
C ILE A 36 8.35 -2.51 1.89
N ARG A 37 9.08 -1.64 2.58
CA ARG A 37 8.75 -0.22 2.64
C ARG A 37 9.48 0.53 1.53
N LEU A 38 8.73 1.33 0.79
CA LEU A 38 9.24 2.22 -0.24
C LEU A 38 9.30 3.65 0.31
N ILE A 39 10.49 4.23 0.27
CA ILE A 39 10.76 5.58 0.76
C ILE A 39 10.99 6.49 -0.44
N GLN A 40 10.46 7.71 -0.35
CA GLN A 40 10.68 8.72 -1.37
C GLN A 40 12.05 9.38 -1.19
N HIS A 41 12.79 9.48 -2.28
CA HIS A 41 14.02 10.26 -2.38
C HIS A 41 14.06 10.95 -3.75
N GLU A 42 14.23 12.28 -3.77
CA GLU A 42 14.33 13.08 -5.02
C GLU A 42 13.21 12.81 -6.05
N GLY A 43 12.01 12.51 -5.56
CA GLY A 43 10.82 12.29 -6.40
C GLY A 43 10.65 10.87 -6.91
N LYS A 44 11.51 9.93 -6.50
CA LYS A 44 11.45 8.50 -6.83
C LYS A 44 11.24 7.67 -5.57
N PHE A 45 10.62 6.51 -5.71
CA PHE A 45 10.43 5.56 -4.62
C PHE A 45 11.46 4.44 -4.72
N GLN A 46 12.18 4.21 -3.62
CA GLN A 46 13.24 3.22 -3.50
C GLN A 46 13.01 2.37 -2.26
N LEU A 47 13.63 1.19 -2.19
CA LEU A 47 13.56 0.37 -0.98
C LEU A 47 14.17 1.13 0.20
N GLY A 48 13.46 1.12 1.33
CA GLY A 48 14.02 1.58 2.59
C GLY A 48 15.22 0.75 3.02
N ALA A 49 16.10 1.34 3.83
CA ALA A 49 17.20 0.59 4.43
C ALA A 49 16.64 -0.53 5.33
N GLY A 50 17.18 -1.75 5.20
CA GLY A 50 16.77 -2.92 5.97
C GLY A 50 15.60 -3.74 5.39
N TYR A 51 15.13 -3.40 4.18
CA TYR A 51 14.12 -4.17 3.44
C TYR A 51 14.74 -4.90 2.23
N PRO A 52 14.16 -6.02 1.76
CA PRO A 52 12.95 -6.68 2.26
C PRO A 52 13.14 -7.34 3.63
N THR A 53 12.04 -7.47 4.38
CA THR A 53 11.96 -8.21 5.66
C THR A 53 10.65 -9.01 5.71
N THR A 54 10.28 -9.54 6.88
CA THR A 54 8.98 -10.17 7.13
C THR A 54 8.11 -9.31 8.04
N LEU A 55 6.81 -9.26 7.77
CA LEU A 55 5.86 -8.48 8.56
C LEU A 55 5.42 -9.23 9.81
N THR A 56 6.27 -9.21 10.83
CA THR A 56 5.90 -9.67 12.19
C THR A 56 5.19 -8.56 12.95
N ALA A 57 4.52 -8.91 14.06
CA ALA A 57 3.96 -7.91 14.97
C ALA A 57 5.02 -6.94 15.53
N GLN A 58 6.25 -7.42 15.74
CA GLN A 58 7.37 -6.56 16.15
C GLN A 58 7.77 -5.59 15.03
N GLN A 59 7.87 -6.09 13.79
CA GLN A 59 8.15 -5.23 12.64
C GLN A 59 7.05 -4.19 12.49
N ALA A 60 5.77 -4.57 12.54
CA ALA A 60 4.66 -3.62 12.44
C ALA A 60 4.72 -2.51 13.49
N ARG A 61 5.07 -2.82 14.76
CA ARG A 61 5.29 -1.81 15.81
C ARG A 61 6.49 -0.91 15.54
N PHE A 62 7.54 -1.45 14.93
CA PHE A 62 8.67 -0.64 14.47
C PHE A 62 8.24 0.30 13.35
N GLU A 63 7.37 -0.16 12.43
CA GLU A 63 6.85 0.66 11.33
C GLU A 63 6.10 1.90 11.82
N MET A 64 5.38 1.82 12.93
CA MET A 64 4.66 2.96 13.51
C MET A 64 5.56 4.15 13.87
N ARG A 65 6.87 3.93 13.98
CA ARG A 65 7.86 4.97 14.33
C ARG A 65 8.53 5.60 13.12
N ASN A 66 8.06 5.27 11.92
CA ASN A 66 8.68 5.70 10.69
C ASN A 66 8.20 7.07 10.25
N TRP A 67 9.06 8.07 10.41
CA TRP A 67 8.79 9.46 10.02
C TRP A 67 9.19 9.73 8.58
N ASP A 68 8.51 9.06 7.64
CA ASP A 68 8.72 9.33 6.21
C ASP A 68 8.42 10.79 5.88
N GLN A 69 9.29 11.39 5.07
CA GLN A 69 8.94 12.62 4.36
C GLN A 69 7.98 12.27 3.23
N VAL A 70 6.69 12.50 3.44
CA VAL A 70 5.67 12.15 2.46
C VAL A 70 5.52 13.27 1.44
N SER A 71 5.66 12.91 0.16
CA SER A 71 5.44 13.82 -0.96
C SER A 71 4.26 13.36 -1.80
N LEU A 72 3.08 13.96 -1.57
CA LEU A 72 1.88 13.66 -2.38
C LEU A 72 2.12 13.82 -3.90
N PRO A 73 2.81 14.86 -4.40
CA PRO A 73 3.14 14.94 -5.82
C PRO A 73 4.00 13.79 -6.33
N ALA A 74 4.90 13.25 -5.50
CA ALA A 74 5.70 12.09 -5.87
C ALA A 74 4.84 10.82 -5.95
N ILE A 75 3.95 10.60 -4.98
CA ILE A 75 3.01 9.46 -4.98
C ILE A 75 2.13 9.50 -6.22
N VAL A 76 1.52 10.67 -6.51
CA VAL A 76 0.67 10.85 -7.70
C VAL A 76 1.43 10.54 -8.99
N ARG A 77 2.67 11.00 -9.12
CA ARG A 77 3.52 10.65 -10.28
C ARG A 77 3.82 9.16 -10.35
N ALA A 78 4.13 8.52 -9.22
CA ALA A 78 4.41 7.08 -9.17
C ALA A 78 3.18 6.26 -9.59
N LEU A 79 1.99 6.61 -9.10
CA LEU A 79 0.72 5.95 -9.48
C LEU A 79 0.44 6.05 -10.99
N GLY A 80 0.71 7.22 -11.60
CA GLY A 80 0.57 7.42 -13.04
C GLY A 80 1.61 6.66 -13.88
N ALA A 81 2.74 6.28 -13.28
CA ALA A 81 3.86 5.59 -13.93
C ALA A 81 3.93 4.09 -13.60
N LEU A 82 2.96 3.53 -12.86
CA LEU A 82 2.94 2.10 -12.56
C LEU A 82 2.94 1.27 -13.83
N ASP A 83 3.82 0.27 -13.87
CA ASP A 83 3.91 -0.71 -14.94
C ASP A 83 3.32 -2.06 -14.49
N VAL A 84 3.61 -3.11 -15.24
CA VAL A 84 3.08 -4.46 -14.97
C VAL A 84 3.75 -5.17 -13.78
N SER A 85 4.76 -4.57 -13.13
CA SER A 85 5.43 -5.16 -11.96
C SER A 85 4.63 -5.08 -10.66
N VAL A 86 3.53 -4.31 -10.64
CA VAL A 86 2.59 -4.26 -9.51
C VAL A 86 1.31 -4.95 -9.91
N ASP A 87 0.96 -6.03 -9.21
CA ASP A 87 -0.22 -6.86 -9.52
C ASP A 87 -1.52 -6.27 -9.00
N TYR A 88 -1.47 -5.65 -7.82
CA TYR A 88 -2.64 -5.10 -7.14
C TYR A 88 -2.30 -3.84 -6.34
N VAL A 89 -3.20 -2.86 -6.32
CA VAL A 89 -3.02 -1.59 -5.59
C VAL A 89 -4.10 -1.43 -4.52
N ILE A 90 -3.70 -1.20 -3.28
CA ILE A 90 -4.61 -0.93 -2.16
C ILE A 90 -4.47 0.53 -1.71
N PHE A 91 -5.60 1.21 -1.61
CA PHE A 91 -5.68 2.54 -1.00
C PHE A 91 -6.33 2.47 0.37
N GLY A 92 -5.55 2.74 1.41
CA GLY A 92 -6.03 3.01 2.74
C GLY A 92 -6.72 4.35 2.81
N ASN A 93 -8.00 4.35 3.19
CA ASN A 93 -8.71 5.59 3.49
C ASN A 93 -8.70 5.84 5.00
N ASN A 94 -7.73 6.64 5.45
CA ASN A 94 -7.75 7.25 6.78
C ASN A 94 -8.11 8.73 6.63
N ALA A 95 -9.16 9.17 7.34
CA ALA A 95 -9.61 10.57 7.35
C ALA A 95 -9.78 11.20 5.94
N GLY A 96 -10.27 10.42 4.96
CA GLY A 96 -10.55 10.91 3.60
C GLY A 96 -9.32 11.06 2.68
N GLN A 97 -8.12 10.70 3.16
CA GLN A 97 -6.88 10.91 2.39
C GLN A 97 -6.65 9.89 1.27
N GLY A 98 -7.33 8.74 1.32
CA GLY A 98 -7.21 7.72 0.28
C GLY A 98 -7.82 8.18 -1.04
N PHE A 99 -8.87 9.01 -1.00
CA PHE A 99 -9.64 9.37 -2.21
C PHE A 99 -8.84 10.24 -3.18
N PRO A 100 -8.14 11.31 -2.74
CA PRO A 100 -7.24 12.08 -3.60
C PRO A 100 -6.21 11.23 -4.34
N LEU A 101 -5.61 10.23 -3.68
CA LEU A 101 -4.59 9.35 -4.26
C LEU A 101 -5.21 8.35 -5.26
N ALA A 102 -6.35 7.76 -4.92
CA ALA A 102 -7.06 6.81 -5.78
C ALA A 102 -7.45 7.41 -7.14
N LYS A 103 -7.77 8.72 -7.20
CA LYS A 103 -8.04 9.41 -8.47
C LYS A 103 -6.84 9.44 -9.43
N SER A 104 -5.63 9.32 -8.91
CA SER A 104 -4.39 9.38 -9.69
C SER A 104 -3.95 8.02 -10.22
N LEU A 105 -4.61 6.93 -9.82
CA LEU A 105 -4.37 5.63 -10.42
C LEU A 105 -4.86 5.64 -11.88
N ARG A 106 -4.10 4.98 -12.75
CA ARG A 106 -4.50 4.79 -14.14
C ARG A 106 -5.82 4.02 -14.22
N SER A 107 -6.73 4.49 -15.07
CA SER A 107 -8.11 3.97 -15.14
C SER A 107 -8.20 2.50 -15.55
N ASP A 108 -7.23 1.99 -16.31
CA ASP A 108 -7.17 0.59 -16.75
C ASP A 108 -6.87 -0.39 -15.60
N LEU A 109 -6.33 0.10 -14.47
CA LEU A 109 -6.04 -0.72 -13.29
C LEU A 109 -7.19 -0.74 -12.27
N ILE A 110 -8.05 0.27 -12.27
CA ILE A 110 -9.00 0.51 -11.16
C ILE A 110 -9.99 -0.64 -10.98
N GLY A 111 -10.60 -1.14 -12.06
CA GLY A 111 -11.73 -2.06 -11.96
C GLY A 111 -11.38 -3.45 -11.45
N GLU A 112 -10.15 -3.91 -11.72
CA GLU A 112 -9.73 -5.30 -11.51
C GLU A 112 -8.49 -5.43 -10.62
N ARG A 113 -7.63 -4.40 -10.58
CA ARG A 113 -6.31 -4.45 -9.93
C ARG A 113 -6.19 -3.42 -8.81
N ALA A 114 -7.32 -2.95 -8.27
CA ALA A 114 -7.30 -2.03 -7.16
C ALA A 114 -8.46 -2.21 -6.18
N ALA A 115 -8.19 -1.93 -4.92
CA ALA A 115 -9.18 -1.90 -3.84
C ALA A 115 -9.00 -0.68 -2.94
N VAL A 116 -10.07 -0.35 -2.22
CA VAL A 116 -10.06 0.66 -1.16
C VAL A 116 -10.34 -0.04 0.17
N ILE A 117 -9.46 0.18 1.14
CA ILE A 117 -9.60 -0.35 2.49
C ILE A 117 -9.92 0.78 3.47
N TYR A 118 -10.65 0.43 4.51
CA TYR A 118 -11.13 1.39 5.51
C TYR A 118 -11.14 0.76 6.90
N ALA A 119 -11.25 1.58 7.94
CA ALA A 119 -11.46 1.09 9.30
C ALA A 119 -12.93 0.64 9.46
N ASN A 120 -13.75 1.42 10.17
CA ASN A 120 -15.14 1.06 10.45
C ASN A 120 -16.14 1.53 9.37
N SER A 121 -15.79 2.56 8.59
CA SER A 121 -16.68 3.10 7.57
C SER A 121 -15.92 3.76 6.42
N LEU A 122 -16.58 3.87 5.27
CA LEU A 122 -16.09 4.55 4.08
C LEU A 122 -17.19 5.48 3.52
N PRO A 123 -17.35 6.69 4.07
CA PRO A 123 -18.37 7.64 3.61
C PRO A 123 -18.27 7.98 2.11
N GLU A 124 -17.06 7.96 1.57
CA GLU A 124 -16.78 8.32 0.17
C GLU A 124 -16.97 7.17 -0.82
N ILE A 125 -17.52 6.01 -0.41
CA ILE A 125 -17.60 4.80 -1.25
C ILE A 125 -18.22 5.06 -2.64
N ASP A 126 -19.26 5.90 -2.71
CA ASP A 126 -19.91 6.21 -3.99
C ASP A 126 -19.03 7.09 -4.89
N ALA A 127 -18.15 7.92 -4.31
CA ALA A 127 -17.17 8.67 -5.07
C ALA A 127 -16.13 7.72 -5.69
N TYR A 128 -15.67 6.71 -4.95
CA TYR A 128 -14.78 5.67 -5.49
C TYR A 128 -15.44 4.82 -6.58
N LYS A 129 -16.70 4.41 -6.38
CA LYS A 129 -17.46 3.67 -7.40
C LYS A 129 -17.59 4.45 -8.71
N ARG A 130 -17.78 5.78 -8.65
CA ARG A 130 -17.79 6.65 -9.84
C ARG A 130 -16.46 6.67 -10.59
N LEU A 131 -15.34 6.43 -9.92
CA LEU A 131 -14.02 6.25 -10.55
C LEU A 131 -13.83 4.85 -11.14
N GLY A 132 -14.71 3.91 -10.84
CA GLY A 132 -14.68 2.53 -11.35
C GLY A 132 -14.22 1.48 -10.33
N TYR A 133 -13.91 1.87 -9.09
CA TYR A 133 -13.51 0.90 -8.05
C TYR A 133 -14.65 -0.05 -7.73
N ARG A 134 -14.33 -1.34 -7.58
CA ARG A 134 -15.31 -2.41 -7.31
C ARG A 134 -15.03 -3.17 -6.02
N ALA A 135 -13.80 -3.14 -5.52
CA ALA A 135 -13.38 -3.84 -4.31
C ALA A 135 -13.26 -2.87 -3.13
N PHE A 136 -14.03 -3.14 -2.08
CA PHE A 136 -14.09 -2.37 -0.84
C PHE A 136 -14.18 -3.35 0.32
N PHE A 137 -13.30 -3.22 1.31
CA PHE A 137 -13.35 -4.08 2.50
C PHE A 137 -12.65 -3.45 3.70
N PRO A 138 -12.98 -3.88 4.93
CA PRO A 138 -12.25 -3.49 6.13
C PRO A 138 -10.76 -3.81 5.99
N ARG A 139 -9.92 -2.94 6.56
CA ARG A 139 -8.47 -3.09 6.54
C ARG A 139 -7.99 -4.42 7.15
N SER A 140 -8.67 -4.89 8.20
CA SER A 140 -8.41 -6.17 8.85
C SER A 140 -8.57 -7.39 7.92
N GLU A 141 -9.30 -7.26 6.80
CA GLU A 141 -9.46 -8.32 5.80
C GLU A 141 -8.42 -8.25 4.67
N ALA A 142 -7.62 -7.19 4.61
CA ALA A 142 -6.83 -6.87 3.42
C ALA A 142 -5.76 -7.92 3.11
N ALA A 143 -4.99 -8.33 4.12
CA ALA A 143 -3.95 -9.34 3.93
C ALA A 143 -4.53 -10.69 3.47
N ALA A 144 -5.62 -11.16 4.09
CA ALA A 144 -6.27 -12.41 3.70
C ALA A 144 -6.79 -12.38 2.24
N ARG A 145 -7.36 -11.25 1.80
CA ARG A 145 -7.81 -11.09 0.42
C ARG A 145 -6.67 -11.05 -0.58
N LEU A 146 -5.59 -10.35 -0.26
CA LEU A 146 -4.39 -10.32 -1.09
C LEU A 146 -3.76 -11.71 -1.23
N ILE A 147 -3.76 -12.51 -0.16
CA ILE A 147 -3.29 -13.90 -0.20
C ILE A 147 -4.13 -14.71 -1.20
N GLY A 148 -5.47 -14.63 -1.13
CA GLY A 148 -6.34 -15.35 -2.07
C GLY A 148 -6.15 -14.93 -3.54
N LEU A 149 -5.83 -13.65 -3.79
CA LEU A 149 -5.48 -13.16 -5.14
C LEU A 149 -4.14 -13.74 -5.61
N ALA A 150 -3.13 -13.72 -4.76
CA ALA A 150 -1.80 -14.26 -5.05
C ALA A 150 -1.86 -15.79 -5.29
N GLU A 151 -2.62 -16.52 -4.49
CA GLU A 151 -2.87 -17.96 -4.68
C GLU A 151 -3.56 -18.26 -6.02
N SER A 152 -4.55 -17.44 -6.39
CA SER A 152 -5.23 -17.55 -7.69
C SER A 152 -4.27 -17.31 -8.86
N ALA A 153 -3.30 -16.41 -8.68
CA ALA A 153 -2.21 -16.15 -9.63
C ALA A 153 -1.08 -17.19 -9.55
N ARG A 154 -1.13 -18.13 -8.59
CA ARG A 154 -0.09 -19.14 -8.31
C ARG A 154 1.28 -18.54 -8.02
N GLN A 155 1.30 -17.41 -7.32
CA GLN A 155 2.52 -16.73 -6.90
C GLN A 155 2.47 -16.44 -5.39
N PRO A 156 3.60 -16.50 -4.67
CA PRO A 156 3.69 -15.98 -3.31
C PRO A 156 3.41 -14.47 -3.27
N LEU A 157 2.71 -14.02 -2.23
CA LEU A 157 2.41 -12.59 -2.01
C LEU A 157 3.64 -11.85 -1.47
N ALA A 158 3.91 -10.65 -1.99
CA ALA A 158 4.81 -9.68 -1.37
C ALA A 158 4.09 -8.34 -1.18
N LEU A 159 4.20 -7.78 0.04
CA LEU A 159 3.58 -6.52 0.40
C LEU A 159 4.58 -5.37 0.23
N TYR A 160 4.24 -4.43 -0.63
CA TYR A 160 4.98 -3.19 -0.83
C TYR A 160 4.19 -2.05 -0.23
N PHE A 161 4.84 -1.18 0.55
CA PHE A 161 4.17 -0.14 1.31
C PHE A 161 4.74 1.23 1.02
N ILE A 162 3.86 2.19 0.74
CA ILE A 162 4.16 3.62 0.69
C ILE A 162 3.37 4.29 1.80
N ASN A 163 4.08 4.97 2.70
CA ASN A 163 3.42 5.79 3.70
C ASN A 163 2.77 7.02 3.04
N THR A 164 1.53 7.30 3.42
CA THR A 164 0.71 8.38 2.84
C THR A 164 0.51 9.56 3.77
N ILE A 165 0.89 9.43 5.05
CA ILE A 165 0.82 10.49 6.05
C ILE A 165 2.20 10.72 6.64
N GLN A 166 2.64 11.98 6.65
CA GLN A 166 3.85 12.35 7.37
C GLN A 166 3.50 12.59 8.83
N HIS A 167 3.92 11.68 9.71
CA HIS A 167 4.04 11.97 11.12
C HIS A 167 5.43 12.52 11.47
N ASN A 168 5.46 13.37 12.48
CA ASN A 168 6.63 14.00 13.07
C ASN A 168 6.34 14.27 14.56
N GLU A 169 7.31 14.82 15.29
CA GLU A 169 7.17 15.09 16.73
C GLU A 169 5.97 15.98 17.12
N LEU A 170 5.42 16.76 16.20
CA LEU A 170 4.32 17.69 16.46
C LEU A 170 2.94 17.10 16.18
N ASN A 171 2.84 16.02 15.39
CA ASN A 171 1.56 15.42 14.98
C ASN A 171 1.52 13.89 15.15
N TYR A 172 2.58 13.27 15.68
CA TYR A 172 2.55 11.89 16.13
C TYR A 172 1.75 11.80 17.43
N HIS A 173 0.68 11.01 17.41
CA HIS A 173 -0.04 10.60 18.60
C HIS A 173 0.18 9.10 18.76
N ASP A 174 0.76 8.68 19.89
CA ASP A 174 0.83 7.25 20.22
C ASP A 174 -0.63 6.77 20.40
N PRO A 175 -1.10 5.80 19.58
CA PRO A 175 -2.48 5.35 19.63
C PRO A 175 -2.86 4.63 20.93
#